data_AF-A0A1F0CR75-F1
#
_entry.id   AF-A0A1F0CR75-F1
#
_cell.length_a   1.000
_cell.length_b   1.000
_cell.length_c   1.000
_cell.angle_alpha   90.00
_cell.angle_beta   90.00
_cell.angle_gamma   90.00
#
_symmetry.space_group_name_H-M   'P 1'
#
loop_
_entity.id
_entity.type
_entity.pdbx_description
1 polymer ?
#
loop_
_entity_poly.entity_id
_entity_poly.type
_entity_poly.pdbx_seq_one_letter_code
_entity_poly.pdbx_strand_id
1 'polypeptide(L)'
;MHNLIPQQLHPAARRVRRFLLSDGVALLVLGLGILARGISYTTPSRGSGYAHPAEAALPMGIWAVIWIVIGVLLIVAAVWHETVFAALALGSGVGLNLLWAGSFTAATVTGDMPRGWVSSVGYISVAVLVLWTTWRGAHARDLAAPPRGDDHAH
;
A
#
# COMPACT_ATOMS: atom_id res chain seq x y z
N MET A 1 -11.80 5.86 38.88
CA MET A 1 -10.91 6.50 37.90
C MET A 1 -11.76 6.93 36.71
N HIS A 2 -11.68 8.21 36.35
CA HIS A 2 -12.67 8.95 35.55
C HIS A 2 -12.80 8.44 34.10
N ASN A 3 -14.04 8.26 33.65
CA ASN A 3 -14.39 8.10 32.23
C ASN A 3 -14.08 9.43 31.51
N LEU A 4 -12.91 9.52 30.87
CA LEU A 4 -12.42 10.74 30.20
C LEU A 4 -12.98 10.96 28.79
N ILE A 5 -14.02 10.23 28.37
CA ILE A 5 -14.64 10.41 27.05
C ILE A 5 -16.10 10.86 27.23
N PRO A 6 -16.42 12.14 26.91
CA PRO A 6 -17.79 12.63 26.85
C PRO A 6 -18.72 11.67 26.10
N GLN A 7 -19.92 11.37 26.63
CA GLN A 7 -20.86 10.41 26.03
C GLN A 7 -21.22 10.71 24.56
N GLN A 8 -21.11 11.96 24.14
CA GLN A 8 -21.33 12.41 22.75
C GLN A 8 -20.22 11.99 21.78
N LEU A 9 -19.01 11.66 22.28
CA LEU A 9 -17.87 11.23 21.47
C LEU A 9 -17.79 9.71 21.29
N HIS A 10 -18.59 8.91 22.02
CA HIS A 10 -18.68 7.46 21.85
C HIS A 10 -18.99 6.98 20.42
N PRO A 11 -19.95 7.56 19.65
CA PRO A 11 -20.21 7.11 18.29
C PRO A 11 -19.05 7.40 17.33
N ALA A 12 -18.44 8.58 17.42
CA ALA A 12 -17.27 8.95 16.63
C ALA A 12 -16.06 8.08 16.99
N ALA A 13 -15.76 7.91 18.28
CA ALA A 13 -14.67 7.07 18.75
C ALA A 13 -14.83 5.60 18.33
N ARG A 14 -16.06 5.05 18.35
CA ARG A 14 -16.34 3.71 17.84
C ARG A 14 -16.12 3.61 16.34
N ARG A 15 -16.52 4.62 15.56
CA ARG A 15 -16.30 4.66 14.11
C ARG A 15 -14.82 4.72 13.76
N VAL A 16 -14.06 5.58 14.44
CA VAL A 16 -12.60 5.67 14.28
C VAL A 16 -11.93 4.35 14.67
N ARG A 17 -12.28 3.76 15.82
CA ARG A 17 -11.74 2.46 16.23
C ARG A 17 -12.05 1.36 15.21
N ARG A 18 -13.27 1.33 14.67
CA ARG A 18 -13.65 0.34 13.65
C ARG A 18 -12.84 0.54 12.36
N PHE A 19 -12.62 1.78 11.94
CA PHE A 19 -11.77 2.09 10.79
C PHE A 19 -10.30 1.71 11.06
N LEU A 20 -9.77 2.04 12.24
CA LEU A 20 -8.39 1.72 12.63
C LEU A 20 -8.10 0.21 12.66
N LEU A 21 -9.14 -0.61 12.81
CA LEU A 21 -9.06 -2.06 12.82
C LEU A 21 -9.44 -2.68 11.47
N SER A 22 -9.68 -1.87 10.43
CA SER A 22 -10.02 -2.35 9.08
C SER A 22 -8.85 -2.26 8.11
N ASP A 23 -9.00 -2.94 6.96
CA ASP A 23 -8.04 -2.91 5.86
C ASP A 23 -7.85 -1.49 5.26
N GLY A 24 -8.76 -0.56 5.58
CA GLY A 24 -8.65 0.84 5.19
C GLY A 24 -7.36 1.50 5.71
N VAL A 25 -6.85 1.08 6.87
CA VAL A 25 -5.58 1.59 7.38
C VAL A 25 -4.40 1.12 6.53
N ALA A 26 -4.40 -0.12 6.07
CA ALA A 26 -3.33 -0.64 5.21
C ALA A 26 -3.26 0.14 3.90
N LEU A 27 -4.42 0.42 3.28
CA LEU A 27 -4.52 1.27 2.09
C LEU A 27 -4.03 2.69 2.35
N LEU A 28 -4.42 3.30 3.48
CA LEU A 28 -4.03 4.66 3.83
C LEU A 28 -2.52 4.76 4.10
N VAL A 29 -1.95 3.83 4.86
CA VAL A 29 -0.51 3.81 5.17
C VAL A 29 0.31 3.58 3.90
N LEU A 30 -0.09 2.60 3.07
CA LEU A 30 0.58 2.37 1.79
C LEU A 30 0.45 3.61 0.88
N GLY A 31 -0.75 4.18 0.77
CA GLY A 31 -1.01 5.36 -0.05
C GLY A 31 -0.18 6.56 0.35
N LEU A 32 -0.06 6.85 1.65
CA LEU A 32 0.81 7.91 2.17
C LEU A 32 2.29 7.66 1.86
N GLY A 33 2.77 6.43 2.03
CA GLY A 33 4.15 6.06 1.70
C GLY A 33 4.47 6.21 0.21
N ILE A 34 3.57 5.74 -0.65
CA ILE A 34 3.67 5.86 -2.12
C ILE A 34 3.61 7.35 -2.54
N LEU A 35 2.70 8.12 -1.95
CA LEU A 35 2.57 9.56 -2.23
C LEU A 35 3.84 10.32 -1.84
N ALA A 36 4.37 10.07 -0.65
CA ALA A 36 5.61 10.68 -0.17
C ALA A 36 6.79 10.33 -1.10
N ARG A 37 6.85 9.09 -1.58
CA ARG A 37 7.84 8.65 -2.58
C ARG A 37 7.71 9.46 -3.87
N GLY A 38 6.50 9.63 -4.39
CA GLY A 38 6.27 10.43 -5.60
C GLY A 38 6.68 11.89 -5.44
N ILE A 39 6.38 12.50 -4.29
CA ILE A 39 6.82 13.87 -3.95
C ILE A 39 8.35 13.95 -3.89
N SER A 40 9.04 12.92 -3.37
CA SER A 40 10.51 12.92 -3.32
C SER A 40 11.17 12.99 -4.71
N TYR A 41 10.43 12.63 -5.77
CA TYR A 41 10.89 12.68 -7.15
C TYR A 41 10.60 14.03 -7.84
N THR A 42 9.83 14.93 -7.22
CA THR A 42 9.57 16.27 -7.77
C THR A 42 10.64 17.29 -7.35
N THR A 43 11.39 17.02 -6.28
CA THR A 43 12.54 17.84 -5.90
C THR A 43 13.78 17.48 -6.72
N PRO A 44 14.44 18.45 -7.38
CA PRO A 44 15.63 18.18 -8.16
C PRO A 44 16.75 17.59 -7.29
N SER A 45 17.15 16.35 -7.57
CA SER A 45 18.31 15.74 -6.93
C SER A 45 19.60 16.34 -7.53
N ARG A 46 20.44 16.94 -6.69
CA ARG A 46 21.76 17.50 -7.08
C ARG A 46 22.82 16.44 -7.41
N GLY A 47 22.48 15.15 -7.40
CA GLY A 47 23.40 14.04 -7.63
C GLY A 47 23.01 13.24 -8.87
N SER A 48 23.97 13.12 -9.78
CA SER A 48 23.93 12.32 -11.01
C SER A 48 23.84 10.82 -10.73
N GLY A 49 23.00 10.11 -11.49
CA GLY A 49 23.16 8.68 -11.77
C GLY A 49 22.44 7.74 -10.83
N TYR A 50 21.13 7.60 -11.01
CA TYR A 50 20.49 6.32 -10.78
C TYR A 50 20.06 5.81 -12.16
N ALA A 51 20.61 4.66 -12.55
CA ALA A 51 20.26 3.97 -13.78
C ALA A 51 19.95 2.53 -13.38
N HIS A 52 18.76 2.33 -12.81
CA HIS A 52 18.16 1.00 -12.74
C HIS A 52 17.13 0.86 -13.86
N PRO A 53 16.80 -0.36 -14.34
CA PRO A 53 15.97 -0.56 -15.54
C PRO A 53 14.65 0.23 -15.59
N ALA A 54 13.97 0.43 -14.46
CA ALA A 54 12.76 1.23 -14.41
C ALA A 54 13.01 2.73 -14.69
N GLU A 55 14.12 3.32 -14.27
CA GLU A 55 14.48 4.71 -14.60
C GLU A 55 14.92 4.88 -16.05
N ALA A 56 15.39 3.80 -16.70
CA ALA A 56 15.67 3.80 -18.14
C ALA A 56 14.38 3.78 -18.99
N ALA A 57 13.27 3.29 -18.45
CA ALA A 57 12.01 3.16 -19.18
C ALA A 57 11.25 4.48 -19.30
N LEU A 58 11.25 5.33 -18.27
CA LEU A 58 10.53 6.61 -18.26
C LEU A 58 11.30 7.69 -17.50
N PRO A 59 11.19 8.97 -17.92
CA PRO A 59 11.73 10.10 -17.17
C PRO A 59 11.21 10.15 -15.73
N MET A 60 12.07 10.58 -14.80
CA MET A 60 11.75 10.61 -13.37
C MET A 60 10.50 11.44 -13.02
N GLY A 61 10.21 12.48 -13.81
CA GLY A 61 8.98 13.26 -13.66
C GLY A 61 7.71 12.46 -13.96
N ILE A 62 7.74 11.54 -14.91
CA ILE A 62 6.59 10.66 -15.21
C ILE A 62 6.41 9.65 -14.07
N TRP A 63 7.51 9.10 -13.55
CA TRP A 63 7.43 8.25 -12.37
C TRP A 63 6.87 8.99 -11.16
N ALA A 64 7.29 10.24 -10.91
CA ALA A 64 6.71 11.07 -9.85
C ALA A 64 5.18 11.15 -9.97
N VAL A 65 4.66 11.39 -11.18
CA VAL A 65 3.21 11.41 -11.44
C VAL A 65 2.57 10.05 -11.16
N ILE A 66 3.15 8.94 -11.62
CA ILE A 66 2.62 7.58 -11.38
C ILE A 66 2.53 7.28 -9.88
N TRP A 67 3.60 7.55 -9.12
CA TRP A 67 3.62 7.39 -7.67
C TRP A 67 2.55 8.26 -7.01
N ILE A 68 2.44 9.54 -7.37
CA ILE A 68 1.44 10.45 -6.79
C ILE A 68 0.02 9.94 -7.08
N VAL A 69 -0.28 9.59 -8.33
CA VAL A 69 -1.62 9.12 -8.74
C VAL A 69 -1.99 7.85 -7.98
N ILE A 70 -1.10 6.86 -7.92
CA ILE A 70 -1.37 5.60 -7.20
C ILE A 70 -1.51 5.85 -5.69
N GLY A 71 -0.69 6.73 -5.11
CA GLY A 71 -0.79 7.13 -3.71
C GLY A 71 -2.12 7.78 -3.37
N VAL A 72 -2.59 8.72 -4.21
CA VAL A 72 -3.90 9.35 -4.06
C VAL A 72 -5.03 8.32 -4.23
N LEU A 73 -4.96 7.44 -5.23
CA LEU A 73 -5.96 6.40 -5.44
C LEU A 73 -6.10 5.49 -4.22
N LEU A 74 -5.00 5.12 -3.56
CA LEU A 74 -5.01 4.33 -2.33
C LEU A 74 -5.65 5.06 -1.15
N ILE A 75 -5.34 6.35 -0.98
CA ILE A 75 -5.94 7.18 0.08
C ILE A 75 -7.45 7.31 -0.13
N VAL A 76 -7.89 7.52 -1.38
CA VAL A 76 -9.30 7.60 -1.73
C VAL A 76 -9.98 6.23 -1.52
N ALA A 77 -9.33 5.14 -1.95
CA ALA A 77 -9.81 3.78 -1.78
C ALA A 77 -9.97 3.35 -0.30
N ALA A 78 -9.17 3.92 0.62
CA ALA A 78 -9.27 3.62 2.04
C ALA A 78 -10.68 3.89 2.62
N VAL A 79 -11.39 4.89 2.08
CA VAL A 79 -12.76 5.23 2.49
C VAL A 79 -13.75 4.12 2.11
N TRP A 80 -13.53 3.45 0.98
CA TRP A 80 -14.36 2.37 0.43
C TRP A 80 -13.59 1.05 0.33
N HIS A 81 -12.89 0.69 1.41
CA HIS A 81 -11.94 -0.43 1.45
C HIS A 81 -12.54 -1.82 1.18
N GLU A 82 -13.87 -1.97 1.17
CA GLU A 82 -14.58 -3.23 0.88
C GLU A 82 -15.00 -3.34 -0.60
N THR A 83 -14.43 -2.52 -1.50
CA THR A 83 -14.82 -2.49 -2.92
C THR A 83 -13.76 -3.10 -3.85
N VAL A 84 -14.18 -3.52 -5.04
CA VAL A 84 -13.27 -3.94 -6.12
C VAL A 84 -12.27 -2.82 -6.47
N PHE A 85 -12.72 -1.57 -6.42
CA PHE A 85 -11.85 -0.42 -6.60
C PHE A 85 -10.69 -0.40 -5.60
N ALA A 86 -10.97 -0.68 -4.32
CA ALA A 86 -9.92 -0.78 -3.31
C ALA A 86 -8.95 -1.93 -3.55
N ALA A 87 -9.44 -3.08 -4.02
CA ALA A 87 -8.58 -4.20 -4.40
C ALA A 87 -7.66 -3.86 -5.59
N LEU A 88 -8.17 -3.14 -6.61
CA LEU A 88 -7.37 -2.69 -7.75
C LEU A 88 -6.33 -1.64 -7.35
N ALA A 89 -6.71 -0.69 -6.50
CA ALA A 89 -5.79 0.31 -5.97
C ALA A 89 -4.67 -0.34 -5.15
N LEU A 90 -5.02 -1.29 -4.27
CA LEU A 90 -4.07 -2.12 -3.52
C LEU A 90 -3.10 -2.86 -4.43
N GLY A 91 -3.63 -3.56 -5.44
CA GLY A 91 -2.83 -4.31 -6.41
C GLY A 91 -1.88 -3.40 -7.19
N SER A 92 -2.34 -2.20 -7.56
CA SER A 92 -1.51 -1.20 -8.25
C SER A 92 -0.36 -0.71 -7.35
N GLY A 93 -0.65 -0.42 -6.08
CA GLY A 93 0.37 0.00 -5.11
C GLY A 93 1.40 -1.10 -4.81
N VAL A 94 0.94 -2.33 -4.59
CA VAL A 94 1.82 -3.49 -4.38
C VAL A 94 2.65 -3.76 -5.64
N GLY A 95 2.02 -3.76 -6.81
CA GLY A 95 2.69 -3.95 -8.10
C GLY A 95 3.78 -2.90 -8.36
N LEU A 96 3.50 -1.63 -8.03
CA LEU A 96 4.49 -0.56 -8.15
C LEU A 96 5.71 -0.77 -7.23
N ASN A 97 5.48 -1.20 -5.99
CA ASN A 97 6.56 -1.55 -5.07
C ASN A 97 7.37 -2.75 -5.58
N LEU A 98 6.71 -3.80 -6.07
CA LEU A 98 7.37 -4.97 -6.64
C LEU A 98 8.15 -4.65 -7.93
N LEU A 99 7.64 -3.75 -8.77
CA LEU A 99 8.35 -3.24 -9.94
C LEU A 99 9.66 -2.56 -9.53
N TRP A 100 9.61 -1.73 -8.49
CA TRP A 100 10.81 -1.07 -7.95
C TRP A 100 11.79 -2.07 -7.34
N ALA A 101 11.29 -3.03 -6.56
CA ALA A 101 12.11 -4.11 -6.03
C ALA A 101 12.81 -4.89 -7.15
N GLY A 102 12.06 -5.30 -8.17
CA GLY A 102 12.58 -6.02 -9.32
C GLY A 102 13.65 -5.22 -10.06
N SER A 103 13.42 -3.91 -10.25
CA SER A 103 14.38 -3.04 -10.91
C SER A 103 15.68 -2.90 -10.12
N PHE A 104 15.63 -2.74 -8.80
CA PHE A 104 16.83 -2.64 -7.95
C PHE A 104 17.58 -3.99 -7.87
N THR A 105 16.85 -5.10 -7.87
CA THR A 105 17.45 -6.45 -7.91
C THR A 105 18.13 -6.69 -9.24
N ALA A 106 17.48 -6.35 -10.36
CA ALA A 106 18.05 -6.46 -11.68
C ALA A 106 19.35 -5.64 -11.81
N ALA A 107 19.33 -4.38 -11.36
CA ALA A 107 20.53 -3.52 -11.35
C ALA A 107 21.67 -4.07 -10.47
N THR A 108 21.35 -4.85 -9.44
CA THR A 108 22.36 -5.56 -8.63
C THR A 108 22.98 -6.71 -9.40
N VAL A 109 22.17 -7.49 -10.09
CA VAL A 109 22.61 -8.66 -10.86
C VAL A 109 23.42 -8.24 -12.10
N THR A 110 23.07 -7.13 -12.75
CA THR A 110 23.79 -6.58 -13.90
C THR A 110 25.08 -5.84 -13.51
N GLY A 111 25.31 -5.59 -12.22
CA GLY A 111 26.48 -4.88 -11.71
C GLY A 111 26.38 -3.35 -11.76
N ASP A 112 25.28 -2.80 -12.28
CA ASP A 112 25.05 -1.34 -12.36
C ASP A 112 24.91 -0.71 -10.97
N MET A 113 24.39 -1.47 -10.02
CA MET A 113 24.23 -1.04 -8.63
C MET A 113 24.51 -2.19 -7.66
N PRO A 114 25.77 -2.41 -7.24
CA PRO A 114 26.16 -3.55 -6.39
C PRO A 114 25.41 -3.68 -5.05
N ARG A 115 24.82 -2.57 -4.56
CA ARG A 115 24.01 -2.54 -3.33
C ARG A 115 22.52 -2.26 -3.58
N GLY A 116 22.05 -2.39 -4.82
CA GLY A 116 20.63 -2.16 -5.17
C GLY A 116 19.68 -3.07 -4.39
N TRP A 117 20.10 -4.30 -4.10
CA TRP A 117 19.33 -5.28 -3.32
C TRP A 117 18.90 -4.75 -1.94
N VAL A 118 19.63 -3.81 -1.33
CA VAL A 118 19.26 -3.20 -0.04
C VAL A 118 17.96 -2.41 -0.19
N SER A 119 17.82 -1.64 -1.28
CA SER A 119 16.58 -0.95 -1.62
C SER A 119 15.47 -1.94 -1.96
N SER A 120 15.78 -3.02 -2.70
CA SER A 120 14.80 -4.07 -3.02
C SER A 120 14.17 -4.69 -1.78
N VAL A 121 14.96 -4.97 -0.75
CA VAL A 121 14.46 -5.55 0.51
C VAL A 121 13.39 -4.65 1.13
N GLY A 122 13.58 -3.32 1.11
CA GLY A 122 12.58 -2.37 1.62
C GLY A 122 11.25 -2.45 0.86
N TYR A 123 11.32 -2.44 -0.47
CA TYR A 123 10.13 -2.53 -1.33
C TYR A 123 9.39 -3.87 -1.21
N ILE A 124 10.12 -4.99 -1.16
CA ILE A 124 9.55 -6.32 -0.95
C ILE A 124 8.90 -6.39 0.43
N SER A 125 9.56 -5.86 1.47
CA SER A 125 9.02 -5.85 2.83
C SER A 125 7.69 -5.10 2.89
N VAL A 126 7.59 -3.92 2.25
CA VAL A 126 6.33 -3.17 2.15
C VAL A 126 5.25 -3.99 1.45
N ALA A 127 5.56 -4.56 0.29
CA ALA A 127 4.60 -5.37 -0.48
C ALA A 127 4.09 -6.56 0.33
N VAL A 128 4.99 -7.33 0.95
CA VAL A 128 4.65 -8.51 1.75
C VAL A 128 3.85 -8.14 2.99
N LEU A 129 4.27 -7.10 3.73
CA LEU A 129 3.55 -6.67 4.92
C LEU A 129 2.12 -6.22 4.59
N VAL A 130 1.94 -5.46 3.51
CA VAL A 130 0.61 -5.01 3.10
C VAL A 130 -0.26 -6.20 2.70
N LEU A 131 0.22 -7.09 1.83
CA LEU A 131 -0.52 -8.30 1.43
C LEU A 131 -0.88 -9.17 2.64
N TRP A 132 0.05 -9.33 3.57
CA TRP A 132 -0.19 -10.09 4.80
C TRP A 132 -1.26 -9.44 5.68
N THR A 133 -1.23 -8.11 5.85
CA THR A 133 -2.22 -7.41 6.68
C THR A 133 -3.62 -7.50 6.08
N THR A 134 -3.77 -7.34 4.77
CA THR A 134 -5.07 -7.40 4.10
C THR A 134 -5.60 -8.82 4.01
N TRP A 135 -4.73 -9.81 3.77
CA TRP A 135 -5.11 -11.22 3.83
C TRP A 135 -5.62 -11.62 5.22
N ARG A 136 -4.92 -11.21 6.28
CA ARG A 136 -5.34 -11.48 7.67
C ARG A 136 -6.70 -10.85 7.98
N GLY A 137 -6.94 -9.63 7.51
CA GLY A 137 -8.23 -8.94 7.67
C GLY A 137 -9.38 -9.67 6.95
N ALA A 138 -9.14 -10.11 5.71
CA ALA A 138 -10.12 -10.90 4.96
C ALA A 138 -10.43 -12.25 5.64
N HIS A 139 -9.40 -12.99 6.05
CA HIS A 139 -9.58 -14.30 6.67
C HIS A 139 -10.33 -14.23 8.01
N ALA A 140 -10.08 -13.19 8.81
CA ALA A 140 -10.82 -12.96 10.06
C ALA A 140 -12.32 -12.69 9.82
N ARG A 141 -12.68 -12.04 8.71
CA ARG A 141 -14.10 -11.82 8.34
C ARG A 141 -14.78 -13.12 7.92
N ASP A 142 -14.09 -13.95 7.14
CA ASP A 142 -14.63 -15.23 6.66
C ASP A 142 -14.94 -16.18 7.82
N LEU A 143 -14.07 -16.23 8.84
CA LEU A 143 -14.30 -17.05 10.04
C LEU A 143 -15.44 -16.55 10.93
N ALA A 144 -15.74 -15.24 10.88
CA ALA A 144 -16.82 -14.64 11.66
C ALA A 144 -18.18 -14.65 10.93
N ALA A 145 -18.19 -15.00 9.64
CA ALA A 145 -19.42 -15.12 8.88
C ALA A 145 -20.19 -16.38 9.34
N PRO A 146 -21.53 -16.30 9.50
CA PRO A 146 -22.32 -17.49 9.78
C PRO A 146 -22.11 -18.52 8.65
N PRO A 147 -22.14 -19.84 8.97
CA PRO A 147 -21.98 -20.88 7.96
C PRO A 147 -22.99 -20.61 6.84
N ARG A 148 -22.51 -20.58 5.59
CA ARG A 148 -23.39 -20.52 4.42
C ARG A 148 -24.28 -21.75 4.52
N GLY A 149 -25.58 -21.53 4.74
CA GLY A 149 -26.54 -22.62 4.81
C GLY A 149 -26.45 -23.45 3.54
N ASP A 150 -26.18 -24.73 3.69
CA ASP A 150 -26.25 -25.72 2.62
C ASP A 150 -27.74 -25.91 2.27
N ASP A 151 -28.36 -24.92 1.63
CA ASP A 151 -29.77 -24.93 1.19
C ASP A 151 -29.95 -25.74 -0.11
N HIS A 152 -29.31 -26.91 -0.20
CA HIS A 152 -29.56 -27.89 -1.26
C HIS A 152 -29.80 -29.27 -0.65
N ALA A 153 -30.88 -29.36 0.12
CA ALA A 153 -31.62 -30.60 0.32
C ALA A 153 -32.89 -30.54 -0.54
N HIS A 154 -32.75 -30.91 -1.81
CA HIS A 154 -33.87 -31.30 -2.67
C HIS A 154 -33.50 -32.61 -3.37
#